data_AF-A0A943P105-F1
#
_entry.id   AF-A0A943P105-F1
#
_cell.length_a   1.000
_cell.length_b   1.000
_cell.length_c   1.000
_cell.angle_alpha   90.00
_cell.angle_beta   90.00
_cell.angle_gamma   90.00
#
_symmetry.space_group_name_H-M   'P 1'
#
loop_
_entity.id
_entity.type
_entity.pdbx_description
1 polymer ?
#
loop_
_entity_poly.entity_id
_entity_poly.type
_entity_poly.pdbx_seq_one_letter_code
_entity_poly.pdbx_strand_id
1 'polypeptide(L)'
;MKKKVKIMAALVLGFAVAMIWMSVAIYFGYTDAYNTGIEALTVKILGIPVYELTKSGTEYVGKSTGIYMGFVCGICMLLSVVTEELIHRASIFTKRNT
;
A
#
# COMPACT_ATOMS: atom_id res chain seq x y z
N MET A 1 -13.55 9.37 -21.41
CA MET A 1 -12.07 9.46 -21.24
C MET A 1 -11.40 8.35 -22.04
N LYS A 2 -10.21 8.59 -22.61
CA LYS A 2 -9.45 7.55 -23.34
C LYS A 2 -9.06 6.41 -22.38
N LYS A 3 -9.10 5.14 -22.84
CA LYS A 3 -8.81 3.95 -22.01
C LYS A 3 -7.48 4.07 -21.23
N LYS A 4 -6.44 4.62 -21.87
CA LYS A 4 -5.13 4.87 -21.24
C LYS A 4 -5.21 5.79 -20.02
N VAL A 5 -6.04 6.84 -20.07
CA VAL A 5 -6.21 7.80 -18.97
C VAL A 5 -6.89 7.14 -17.76
N LYS A 6 -7.88 6.27 -18.01
CA LYS A 6 -8.55 5.50 -16.95
C LYS A 6 -7.59 4.55 -16.23
N ILE A 7 -6.76 3.84 -16.98
CA ILE A 7 -5.74 2.94 -16.41
C ILE A 7 -4.70 3.75 -15.61
N MET A 8 -4.23 4.89 -16.13
CA MET A 8 -3.33 5.76 -15.37
C MET A 8 -3.96 6.28 -14.07
N ALA A 9 -5.22 6.69 -14.11
CA ALA A 9 -5.93 7.13 -12.91
C ALA A 9 -6.09 5.99 -11.89
N ALA A 10 -6.41 4.78 -12.34
CA ALA A 10 -6.52 3.60 -11.49
C ALA A 10 -5.17 3.23 -10.84
N LEU A 11 -4.06 3.32 -11.57
CA LEU A 11 -2.71 3.12 -11.03
C LEU A 11 -2.38 4.13 -9.92
N VAL A 12 -2.64 5.41 -10.16
CA VAL A 12 -2.41 6.47 -9.16
C VAL A 12 -3.28 6.25 -7.92
N LEU A 13 -4.54 5.88 -8.11
CA LEU A 13 -5.45 5.58 -7.01
C LEU A 13 -4.96 4.39 -6.18
N GLY A 14 -4.56 3.30 -6.84
CA GLY A 14 -4.02 2.11 -6.17
C GLY A 14 -2.76 2.40 -5.37
N PHE A 15 -1.86 3.22 -5.93
CA PHE A 15 -0.66 3.68 -5.23
C PHE A 15 -0.99 4.55 -4.01
N ALA A 16 -1.92 5.51 -4.15
CA ALA A 16 -2.32 6.39 -3.05
C ALA A 16 -2.93 5.60 -1.88
N VAL A 17 -3.81 4.63 -2.17
CA VAL A 17 -4.41 3.76 -1.15
C VAL A 17 -3.34 2.91 -0.44
N ALA A 18 -2.39 2.35 -1.19
CA ALA A 18 -1.27 1.60 -0.61
C ALA A 18 -0.43 2.45 0.33
N MET A 19 -0.12 3.68 -0.06
CA MET A 19 0.64 4.62 0.77
C MET A 19 -0.08 4.95 2.07
N ILE A 20 -1.38 5.27 2.02
CA ILE A 20 -2.17 5.56 3.22
C ILE A 20 -2.19 4.35 4.16
N TRP A 21 -2.43 3.15 3.62
CA TRP A 21 -2.45 1.92 4.41
C TRP A 21 -1.10 1.67 5.11
N MET A 22 0.01 1.83 4.39
CA MET A 22 1.35 1.67 4.95
C MET A 22 1.65 2.71 6.03
N SER A 23 1.26 3.97 5.82
CA SER A 23 1.43 5.03 6.82
C SER A 23 0.71 4.71 8.13
N VAL A 24 -0.53 4.20 8.06
CA VAL A 24 -1.29 3.79 9.25
C VAL A 24 -0.60 2.64 9.98
N ALA A 25 -0.11 1.63 9.26
CA ALA A 25 0.59 0.51 9.87
C ALA A 25 1.92 0.92 10.52
N ILE A 26 2.68 1.81 9.89
CA ILE A 26 3.93 2.36 10.44
C ILE A 26 3.64 3.18 11.71
N TYR A 27 2.59 4.00 11.71
CA TYR A 27 2.18 4.76 12.89
C TYR A 27 1.89 3.85 14.08
N PHE A 28 1.09 2.80 13.89
CA PHE A 28 0.84 1.83 14.96
C PHE A 28 2.12 1.11 15.39
N GLY A 29 3.03 0.79 14.46
CA GLY A 29 4.34 0.26 14.78
C GLY A 29 5.15 1.18 15.69
N TYR A 30 5.18 2.49 15.41
CA TYR A 30 5.84 3.46 16.27
C TYR A 30 5.20 3.53 17.65
N THR A 31 3.87 3.63 17.73
CA THR A 31 3.16 3.64 19.02
C THR A 31 3.47 2.39 19.84
N ASP A 32 3.45 1.22 19.23
CA ASP A 32 3.73 -0.05 19.91
C ASP A 32 5.18 -0.12 20.39
N ALA A 33 6.14 0.30 19.56
CA ALA A 33 7.56 0.36 19.93
C ALA A 33 7.80 1.31 21.12
N TYR A 34 7.17 2.48 21.15
CA TYR A 34 7.28 3.40 22.29
C TYR A 34 6.61 2.86 23.56
N ASN A 35 5.49 2.13 23.44
CA ASN A 35 4.79 1.56 24.58
C ASN A 35 5.53 0.37 25.21
N THR A 36 6.15 -0.47 24.38
CA THR A 36 6.82 -1.71 24.81
C THR A 36 8.31 -1.49 25.13
N GLY A 37 8.92 -0.42 24.61
CA GLY A 37 10.30 -0.04 24.92
C GLY A 37 11.38 -0.98 24.35
N ILE A 38 11.01 -1.92 23.49
CA ILE A 38 11.90 -2.91 22.85
C ILE A 38 12.91 -2.25 21.91
N GLU A 39 14.12 -2.81 21.83
CA GLU A 39 15.22 -2.24 21.04
C GLU A 39 14.97 -2.26 19.52
N ALA A 40 14.22 -3.24 19.02
CA ALA A 40 13.87 -3.35 17.62
C ALA A 40 12.43 -3.88 17.44
N LEU A 41 11.66 -3.25 16.55
CA LEU A 41 10.33 -3.70 16.16
C LEU A 41 10.23 -3.72 14.63
N THR A 42 9.84 -4.86 14.08
CA THR A 42 9.56 -4.97 12.65
C THR A 42 8.06 -4.80 12.41
N VAL A 43 7.70 -3.71 11.72
CA VAL A 43 6.32 -3.47 11.28
C VAL A 43 6.02 -4.36 10.08
N LYS A 44 5.07 -5.27 10.27
CA LYS A 44 4.63 -6.22 9.25
C LYS A 44 3.26 -5.82 8.74
N ILE A 45 3.09 -5.77 7.42
CA ILE A 45 1.79 -5.61 6.77
C ILE A 45 1.47 -6.93 6.09
N LEU A 46 0.40 -7.59 6.53
CA LEU A 46 0.00 -8.92 6.04
C LEU A 46 1.14 -9.96 6.10
N GLY A 47 1.97 -9.89 7.15
CA GLY A 47 3.11 -10.79 7.36
C GLY A 47 4.39 -10.39 6.63
N ILE A 48 4.33 -9.41 5.71
CA ILE A 48 5.49 -8.90 4.99
C ILE A 48 6.17 -7.80 5.83
N PRO A 49 7.48 -7.89 6.13
CA PRO A 49 8.19 -6.86 6.87
C PRO A 49 8.44 -5.64 5.98
N VAL A 50 7.77 -4.53 6.25
CA VAL A 50 7.82 -3.34 5.37
C VAL A 50 8.67 -2.23 5.96
N TYR A 51 8.82 -2.24 7.29
CA TYR A 51 9.49 -1.21 8.04
C TYR A 51 10.15 -1.80 9.28
N GLU A 52 11.40 -1.42 9.53
CA GLU A 52 12.12 -1.77 10.75
C GLU A 52 12.30 -0.52 11.60
N LEU A 53 11.89 -0.60 12.85
CA LEU A 53 12.09 0.43 13.85
C LEU A 53 13.20 -0.04 14.78
N THR A 54 14.26 0.76 14.91
CA THR A 54 15.36 0.49 15.83
C THR A 54 15.52 1.66 16.77
N LYS A 55 15.62 1.38 18.06
CA LYS A 55 15.83 2.39 19.09
C LYS A 55 17.25 2.94 18.99
N SER A 56 17.37 4.25 18.80
CA SER A 56 18.63 4.98 18.77
C SER A 56 18.61 6.03 19.88
N GLY A 57 19.05 5.63 21.08
CA GLY A 57 18.97 6.46 22.28
C GLY A 57 17.53 6.60 22.79
N THR A 58 16.97 7.80 22.65
CA THR A 58 15.60 8.13 23.09
C THR A 58 14.56 8.08 21.98
N GLU A 59 14.98 7.96 20.72
CA GLU A 59 14.09 8.00 19.55
C GLU A 59 14.16 6.68 18.76
N TYR A 60 13.08 6.36 18.06
CA TYR A 60 13.05 5.23 17.11
C TYR A 60 13.37 5.69 15.70
N VAL A 61 14.39 5.10 15.09
CA VAL A 61 14.77 5.32 13.70
C VAL A 61 14.11 4.26 12.83
N GLY A 62 13.42 4.73 11.79
CA GLY A 62 12.74 3.89 10.83
C GLY A 62 13.59 3.60 9.60
N LYS A 63 13.76 2.33 9.26
CA LYS A 63 14.37 1.87 8.01
C LYS A 63 13.33 1.16 7.17
N SER A 64 13.02 1.74 6.00
CA SER A 64 12.15 1.11 5.02
C SER A 64 12.85 -0.05 4.33
N THR A 65 12.18 -1.19 4.21
CA THR A 65 12.65 -2.27 3.35
C THR A 65 12.05 -2.08 1.95
N GLY A 66 12.80 -1.39 1.08
CA GLY A 66 12.29 -0.90 -0.21
C GLY A 66 11.70 -1.99 -1.13
N ILE A 67 12.24 -3.20 -1.10
CA ILE A 67 11.74 -4.33 -1.90
C ILE A 67 10.31 -4.70 -1.48
N TYR A 68 10.05 -4.78 -0.18
CA TYR A 68 8.74 -5.16 0.34
C TYR A 68 7.70 -4.03 0.21
N MET A 69 8.12 -2.77 0.41
CA MET A 69 7.26 -1.62 0.10
C MET A 69 6.86 -1.60 -1.38
N GLY A 70 7.82 -1.83 -2.28
CA GLY A 70 7.56 -1.93 -3.71
C GLY A 70 6.60 -3.06 -4.06
N PHE A 71 6.74 -4.21 -3.42
CA PHE A 71 5.86 -5.37 -3.62
C PHE A 71 4.40 -5.09 -3.21
N VAL A 72 4.19 -4.51 -2.02
CA VAL A 72 2.85 -4.11 -1.55
C VAL A 72 2.21 -3.10 -2.49
N CYS A 73 2.94 -2.05 -2.88
CA CYS A 73 2.47 -1.07 -3.86
C CYS A 73 2.14 -1.71 -5.21
N GLY A 74 2.99 -2.63 -5.69
CA GLY A 74 2.79 -3.36 -6.94
C GLY A 74 1.49 -4.15 -6.95
N ILE A 75 1.19 -4.88 -5.87
CA ILE A 75 -0.06 -5.63 -5.72
C ILE A 75 -1.26 -4.67 -5.74
N CYS A 76 -1.24 -3.60 -4.95
CA CYS A 76 -2.35 -2.64 -4.91
C CYS A 76 -2.59 -1.97 -6.26
N MET A 77 -1.53 -1.61 -6.99
CA MET A 77 -1.61 -1.07 -8.35
C MET A 77 -2.21 -2.09 -9.33
N LEU A 78 -1.76 -3.35 -9.28
CA LEU A 78 -2.28 -4.42 -10.13
C LEU A 78 -3.77 -4.63 -9.88
N LEU A 79 -4.18 -4.75 -8.61
CA LEU A 79 -5.58 -4.92 -8.22
C LEU A 79 -6.45 -3.76 -8.71
N SER A 80 -5.93 -2.53 -8.64
CA SER A 80 -6.66 -1.33 -9.10
C SER A 80 -6.84 -1.30 -10.61
N VAL A 81 -5.85 -1.78 -11.38
CA VAL A 81 -6.00 -1.92 -12.84
C VAL A 81 -6.99 -3.03 -13.18
N VAL A 82 -6.94 -4.17 -12.47
CA VAL A 82 -7.88 -5.28 -12.68
C VAL A 82 -9.31 -4.85 -12.41
N THR A 83 -9.57 -4.12 -11.31
CA THR A 83 -10.92 -3.61 -11.00
C THR A 83 -11.41 -2.62 -12.05
N GLU A 84 -10.57 -1.67 -12.50
CA GLU A 84 -10.96 -0.74 -13.57
C GLU A 84 -11.23 -1.47 -14.90
N GLU A 85 -10.43 -2.48 -15.25
CA GLU A 85 -10.64 -3.27 -16.48
C GLU A 85 -11.93 -4.10 -16.40
N LEU A 86 -12.27 -4.65 -15.22
CA LEU A 86 -13.53 -5.34 -14.96
C LEU A 86 -14.74 -4.39 -15.07
N ILE A 87 -14.67 -3.21 -14.45
CA ILE A 87 -15.72 -2.19 -14.55
C ILE A 87 -15.91 -1.74 -16.00
N HIS A 88 -14.81 -1.56 -16.73
CA HIS A 88 -14.86 -1.21 -18.15
C HIS A 88 -15.51 -2.32 -18.99
N ARG A 89 -15.19 -3.59 -18.75
CA ARG A 89 -15.82 -4.73 -19.44
C ARG A 89 -17.31 -4.85 -19.10
N ALA A 90 -17.67 -4.71 -17.82
CA ALA A 90 -19.07 -4.73 -17.37
C ALA A 90 -19.88 -3.59 -18.01
N SER A 91 -19.34 -2.38 -18.03
CA SER A 91 -19.94 -1.20 -18.69
C SER A 91 -20.19 -1.44 -20.18
N ILE A 92 -19.26 -2.06 -20.90
CA ILE A 92 -19.45 -2.42 -22.31
C ILE A 92 -20.53 -3.47 -22.47
N PHE A 93 -20.56 -4.48 -21.60
CA PHE A 93 -21.55 -5.55 -21.66
C PHE A 93 -22.97 -5.02 -21.39
N THR A 94 -23.14 -4.16 -20.40
CA THR A 94 -24.41 -3.48 -20.12
C THR A 94 -24.87 -2.64 -21.32
N LYS A 95 -23.96 -1.88 -21.94
CA LYS A 95 -24.29 -1.04 -23.11
C LYS A 95 -24.64 -1.84 -24.37
N ARG A 96 -24.22 -3.11 -24.46
CA ARG A 96 -24.57 -4.00 -25.59
C ARG A 96 -25.95 -4.65 -25.44
N ASN A 97 -26.47 -4.71 -24.21
CA ASN A 97 -27.74 -5.37 -23.88
C ASN A 97 -28.90 -4.38 -23.65
N THR A 98 -28.72 -3.11 -24.07
CA THR A 98 -29.73 -2.04 -24.08
C THR A 98 -29.79 -1.46 -25.48
#